data_AF-A0A7C6ED80-F1
#
_entry.id   AF-A0A7C6ED80-F1
#
_cell.length_a   1.000
_cell.length_b   1.000
_cell.length_c   1.000
_cell.angle_alpha   90.00
_cell.angle_beta   90.00
_cell.angle_gamma   90.00
#
_symmetry.space_group_name_H-M   'P 1'
#
loop_
_entity.id
_entity.type
_entity.pdbx_description
1 polymer ?
#
loop_
_entity_poly.entity_id
_entity_poly.type
_entity_poly.pdbx_seq_one_letter_code
_entity_poly.pdbx_strand_id
1 'polypeptide(L)'
;MKPNLCYVAPGVQIGKDVFIAPFVYIGKNCIIGDGTYLFPNVTILDDCEIGHRVIIGPGTVIGAEGFGYQKKGEVYEKIKHLGKVVIEDDVEIGANCTIARGKTGRPELVKGRRLIVWFILGIM
;
A
#
# COMPACT_ATOMS: atom_id res chain seq x y z
N MET A 1 13.45 -23.10 -15.00
CA MET A 1 13.44 -21.73 -14.44
C MET A 1 12.19 -21.62 -13.58
N LYS A 2 12.31 -21.46 -12.25
CA LYS A 2 11.12 -21.28 -11.40
C LYS A 2 10.46 -19.95 -11.80
N PRO A 3 9.13 -19.88 -12.00
CA PRO A 3 8.48 -18.63 -12.37
C PRO A 3 8.72 -17.59 -11.27
N ASN A 4 8.92 -16.33 -11.68
CA ASN A 4 8.87 -15.21 -10.74
C ASN A 4 7.46 -15.18 -10.14
N LEU A 5 7.37 -15.42 -8.83
CA LEU A 5 6.09 -15.50 -8.13
C LEU A 5 5.54 -14.12 -7.80
N CYS A 6 6.33 -13.05 -7.95
CA CYS A 6 5.89 -11.66 -7.78
C CYS A 6 5.79 -10.94 -9.13
N TYR A 7 5.02 -9.85 -9.14
CA TYR A 7 4.89 -8.96 -10.29
C TYR A 7 5.32 -7.55 -9.90
N VAL A 8 6.22 -6.98 -10.69
CA VAL A 8 6.69 -5.59 -10.56
C VAL A 8 6.42 -4.89 -11.88
N ALA A 9 5.54 -3.89 -11.87
CA ALA A 9 5.19 -3.14 -13.07
C ALA A 9 6.39 -2.29 -13.58
N PRO A 10 6.37 -1.86 -14.86
CA PRO A 10 7.36 -0.92 -15.38
C PRO A 10 7.38 0.40 -14.61
N GLY A 11 8.57 0.99 -14.46
CA GLY A 11 8.75 2.31 -13.83
C GLY A 11 8.77 2.28 -12.30
N VAL A 12 8.66 1.11 -11.67
CA VAL A 12 8.85 0.96 -10.22
C VAL A 12 10.31 1.21 -9.84
N GLN A 13 10.52 1.99 -8.79
CA GLN A 13 11.82 2.21 -8.18
C GLN A 13 11.95 1.34 -6.93
N ILE A 14 12.97 0.48 -6.89
CA ILE A 14 13.24 -0.42 -5.76
C ILE A 14 14.59 -0.03 -5.16
N GLY A 15 14.57 0.28 -3.86
CA GLY A 15 15.75 0.58 -3.08
C GLY A 15 16.67 -0.61 -2.85
N LYS A 16 17.73 -0.39 -2.07
CA LYS A 16 18.69 -1.42 -1.66
C LYS A 16 18.09 -2.32 -0.58
N ASP A 17 18.49 -3.59 -0.58
CA ASP A 17 18.13 -4.55 0.48
C ASP A 17 16.61 -4.68 0.73
N VAL A 18 15.79 -4.45 -0.30
CA VAL A 18 14.34 -4.66 -0.24
C VAL A 18 14.04 -6.15 -0.38
N PHE A 19 13.23 -6.66 0.54
CA PHE A 19 12.72 -8.02 0.47
C PHE A 19 11.30 -8.05 -0.12
N ILE A 20 11.14 -8.77 -1.23
CA ILE A 20 9.85 -8.97 -1.90
C ILE A 20 9.50 -10.45 -1.86
N ALA A 21 8.50 -10.81 -1.07
CA ALA A 21 8.04 -12.17 -0.92
C ALA A 21 7.23 -12.67 -2.16
N PRO A 22 6.93 -13.98 -2.26
CA PRO A 22 6.08 -14.51 -3.31
C PRO A 22 4.70 -13.83 -3.38
N PHE A 23 4.17 -13.72 -4.59
CA PHE A 23 2.83 -13.20 -4.88
C PHE A 23 2.60 -11.73 -4.51
N VAL A 24 3.67 -10.98 -4.24
CA VAL A 24 3.58 -9.53 -4.14
C VAL A 24 3.28 -8.92 -5.51
N TYR A 25 2.32 -8.01 -5.55
CA TYR A 25 2.03 -7.17 -6.71
C TYR A 25 2.47 -5.73 -6.43
N ILE A 26 3.27 -5.16 -7.34
CA ILE A 26 3.66 -3.74 -7.30
C ILE A 26 3.21 -3.06 -8.59
N GLY A 27 2.30 -2.10 -8.45
CA GLY A 27 1.75 -1.27 -9.52
C GLY A 27 2.75 -0.28 -10.12
N LYS A 28 2.32 0.46 -11.13
CA LYS A 28 3.16 1.39 -11.90
C LYS A 28 3.61 2.56 -11.05
N ASN A 29 4.80 3.09 -11.36
CA ASN A 29 5.38 4.30 -10.74
C ASN A 29 5.50 4.25 -9.21
N CYS A 30 5.44 3.06 -8.60
CA CYS A 30 5.64 2.93 -7.17
C CYS A 30 7.10 3.16 -6.79
N ILE A 31 7.31 3.65 -5.57
CA ILE A 31 8.64 3.80 -4.98
C ILE A 31 8.69 2.92 -3.73
N ILE A 32 9.70 2.07 -3.62
CA ILE A 32 9.96 1.23 -2.44
C ILE A 32 11.33 1.59 -1.87
N GLY A 33 11.37 2.18 -0.68
CA GLY A 33 12.60 2.60 -0.02
C GLY A 33 13.44 1.43 0.51
N ASP A 34 14.73 1.71 0.70
CA ASP A 34 15.74 0.78 1.21
C ASP A 34 15.32 0.00 2.47
N GLY A 35 15.69 -1.28 2.53
CA GLY A 35 15.48 -2.14 3.70
C GLY A 35 14.02 -2.47 4.01
N THR A 36 13.10 -2.22 3.07
CA THR A 36 11.66 -2.51 3.23
C THR A 36 11.35 -3.99 2.99
N TYR A 37 10.43 -4.53 3.79
CA TYR A 37 9.99 -5.92 3.76
C TYR A 37 8.51 -6.02 3.36
N LEU A 38 8.26 -6.64 2.21
CA LEU A 38 6.93 -6.92 1.70
C LEU A 38 6.65 -8.43 1.87
N PHE A 39 5.77 -8.79 2.81
CA PHE A 39 5.38 -10.18 3.05
C PHE A 39 4.48 -10.73 1.93
N PRO A 40 4.23 -12.06 1.88
CA PRO A 40 3.51 -12.67 0.77
C PRO A 40 2.12 -12.07 0.53
N ASN A 41 1.72 -12.01 -0.74
CA ASN A 41 0.41 -11.51 -1.17
C ASN A 41 0.13 -10.03 -0.84
N VAL A 42 1.15 -9.23 -0.52
CA VAL A 42 0.98 -7.77 -0.44
C VAL A 42 0.67 -7.20 -1.82
N THR A 43 -0.33 -6.32 -1.89
CA THR A 43 -0.72 -5.62 -3.12
C THR A 43 -0.49 -4.13 -2.96
N ILE A 44 0.43 -3.57 -3.74
CA ILE A 44 0.69 -2.14 -3.81
C ILE A 44 0.17 -1.64 -5.15
N LEU A 45 -0.84 -0.78 -5.15
CA LEU A 45 -1.42 -0.21 -6.37
C LEU A 45 -0.63 0.99 -6.88
N ASP A 46 -0.97 1.45 -8.08
CA ASP A 46 -0.23 2.47 -8.82
C ASP A 46 -0.01 3.76 -8.03
N ASP A 47 1.15 4.38 -8.27
CA ASP A 47 1.59 5.68 -7.74
C ASP A 47 1.78 5.74 -6.21
N CYS A 48 1.90 4.59 -5.54
CA CYS A 48 2.18 4.52 -4.10
C CYS A 48 3.67 4.70 -3.77
N GLU A 49 3.96 5.37 -2.67
CA GLU A 49 5.32 5.59 -2.16
C GLU A 49 5.46 4.93 -0.79
N ILE A 50 6.40 4.00 -0.69
CA ILE A 50 6.75 3.29 0.54
C ILE A 50 8.15 3.74 0.95
N GLY A 51 8.27 4.25 2.17
CA GLY A 51 9.53 4.72 2.74
C GLY A 51 10.54 3.61 3.00
N HIS A 52 11.55 3.94 3.79
CA HIS A 52 12.65 3.06 4.17
C HIS A 52 12.30 2.21 5.40
N ARG A 53 12.82 0.98 5.46
CA ARG A 53 12.67 0.07 6.61
C ARG A 53 11.20 -0.18 7.00
N VAL A 54 10.31 -0.16 6.01
CA VAL A 54 8.89 -0.42 6.23
C VAL A 54 8.65 -1.92 6.27
N ILE A 55 7.76 -2.37 7.15
CA ILE A 55 7.32 -3.76 7.23
C ILE A 55 5.84 -3.82 6.87
N ILE A 56 5.49 -4.57 5.82
CA ILE A 56 4.10 -4.76 5.40
C ILE A 56 3.73 -6.23 5.48
N GLY A 57 2.86 -6.56 6.44
CA GLY A 57 2.35 -7.90 6.68
C GLY A 57 1.57 -8.50 5.51
N PRO A 58 1.42 -9.83 5.49
CA PRO A 58 0.87 -10.55 4.34
C PRO A 58 -0.58 -10.15 4.04
N GLY A 59 -0.95 -10.17 2.76
CA GLY A 59 -2.32 -9.89 2.29
C GLY A 59 -2.76 -8.42 2.38
N THR A 60 -1.89 -7.52 2.85
CA THR A 60 -2.21 -6.09 2.95
C THR A 60 -2.31 -5.42 1.57
N VAL A 61 -3.30 -4.53 1.42
CA VAL A 61 -3.57 -3.77 0.20
C VAL A 61 -3.30 -2.28 0.42
N ILE A 62 -2.40 -1.71 -0.37
CA ILE A 62 -2.02 -0.30 -0.32
C ILE A 62 -2.50 0.40 -1.60
N GLY A 63 -3.17 1.54 -1.42
CA GLY A 63 -3.64 2.37 -2.53
C GLY A 63 -4.99 1.92 -3.09
N ALA A 64 -5.80 1.18 -2.34
CA ALA A 64 -7.17 0.83 -2.74
C ALA A 64 -8.02 2.10 -2.94
N GLU A 65 -9.09 2.01 -3.74
CA GLU A 65 -10.05 3.11 -3.81
C GLU A 65 -10.78 3.29 -2.48
N GLY A 66 -10.89 4.54 -2.03
CA GLY A 66 -11.66 4.88 -0.84
C GLY A 66 -13.17 4.84 -1.06
N PHE A 67 -13.91 4.92 0.05
CA PHE A 67 -15.36 5.09 0.02
C PHE A 67 -15.70 6.59 -0.07
N GLY A 68 -16.07 7.04 -1.26
CA GLY A 68 -16.41 8.44 -1.50
C GLY A 68 -17.52 8.56 -2.52
N TYR A 69 -18.67 9.07 -2.08
CA TYR A 69 -19.82 9.35 -2.93
C TYR A 69 -20.29 10.78 -2.70
N GLN A 70 -20.75 11.43 -3.76
CA GLN A 70 -21.37 12.75 -3.70
C GLN A 70 -22.82 12.62 -4.17
N LYS A 71 -23.75 13.16 -3.37
CA LYS A 71 -25.16 13.22 -3.76
C LYS A 71 -25.34 14.31 -4.84
N LYS A 72 -25.92 13.93 -5.98
CA LYS A 72 -26.37 14.85 -7.03
C LYS A 72 -27.84 14.56 -7.34
N GLY A 73 -28.73 15.41 -6.82
CA GLY A 73 -30.17 15.15 -6.85
C GLY A 73 -30.52 13.90 -6.05
N GLU A 74 -31.16 12.92 -6.70
CA GLU A 74 -31.55 11.63 -6.11
C GLU A 74 -30.48 10.53 -6.23
N VAL A 75 -29.39 10.80 -6.97
CA VAL A 75 -28.36 9.79 -7.28
C VAL A 75 -27.09 10.07 -6.47
N TYR A 76 -26.38 9.00 -6.10
CA TYR A 76 -25.03 9.05 -5.54
C TYR A 76 -24.01 8.75 -6.63
N GLU A 77 -23.18 9.74 -6.96
CA GLU A 77 -22.07 9.56 -7.89
C GLU A 77 -20.78 9.24 -7.13
N LYS A 78 -20.02 8.27 -7.62
CA LYS A 78 -18.72 7.90 -7.04
C LYS A 78 -17.70 9.01 -7.28
N ILE A 79 -17.02 9.43 -6.22
CA ILE A 79 -15.90 10.36 -6.28
C ILE A 79 -14.66 9.58 -6.73
N LYS A 80 -13.95 10.09 -7.74
CA LYS A 80 -12.66 9.51 -8.15
C LYS A 80 -11.62 9.74 -7.07
N HIS A 81 -10.93 8.68 -6.66
CA HIS A 81 -9.83 8.76 -5.70
C HIS A 81 -8.52 8.76 -6.48
N LEU A 82 -8.13 9.95 -6.95
CA LEU A 82 -6.90 10.14 -7.75
C LEU A 82 -5.67 10.43 -6.88
N GLY A 83 -5.80 10.34 -5.55
CA GLY A 83 -4.66 10.50 -4.64
C GLY A 83 -3.68 9.32 -4.75
N LYS A 84 -2.54 9.48 -4.08
CA LYS A 84 -1.61 8.39 -3.79
C LYS A 84 -1.62 8.03 -2.31
N VAL A 85 -1.00 6.91 -1.96
CA VAL A 85 -0.64 6.59 -0.57
C VAL A 85 0.85 6.81 -0.41
N VAL A 86 1.24 7.52 0.64
CA VAL A 86 2.64 7.67 1.05
C VAL A 86 2.78 7.09 2.45
N ILE A 87 3.63 6.09 2.60
CA ILE A 87 4.03 5.48 3.87
C ILE A 87 5.42 5.98 4.21
N GLU A 88 5.57 6.61 5.37
CA GLU A 88 6.86 7.10 5.86
C GLU A 88 7.80 5.95 6.30
N ASP A 89 9.04 6.32 6.59
CA ASP A 89 10.06 5.40 7.09
C ASP A 89 9.66 4.75 8.42
N ASP A 90 10.18 3.55 8.67
CA ASP A 90 10.04 2.83 9.93
C ASP A 90 8.58 2.52 10.34
N VAL A 91 7.67 2.47 9.37
CA VAL A 91 6.27 2.08 9.57
C VAL A 91 6.12 0.55 9.53
N GLU A 92 5.29 0.02 10.42
CA GLU A 92 4.86 -1.38 10.40
C GLU A 92 3.35 -1.48 10.19
N ILE A 93 2.94 -2.28 9.20
CA ILE A 93 1.54 -2.54 8.87
C ILE A 93 1.29 -4.02 9.06
N GLY A 94 0.27 -4.36 9.84
CA GLY A 94 -0.13 -5.74 10.09
C GLY A 94 -0.64 -6.47 8.84
N ALA A 95 -1.00 -7.74 9.00
CA ALA A 95 -1.59 -8.54 7.93
C ALA A 95 -3.02 -8.07 7.58
N ASN A 96 -3.40 -8.22 6.31
CA ASN A 96 -4.74 -7.94 5.78
C ASN A 96 -5.28 -6.53 6.06
N CYS A 97 -4.39 -5.54 6.24
CA CYS A 97 -4.80 -4.15 6.31
C CYS A 97 -5.16 -3.63 4.91
N THR A 98 -6.04 -2.61 4.86
CA THR A 98 -6.30 -1.87 3.62
C THR A 98 -6.09 -0.39 3.86
N ILE A 99 -5.17 0.21 3.11
CA ILE A 99 -4.91 1.66 3.14
C ILE A 99 -5.43 2.26 1.85
N ALA A 100 -6.55 2.97 1.94
CA ALA A 100 -7.18 3.60 0.79
C ALA A 100 -6.47 4.90 0.41
N ARG A 101 -6.38 5.18 -0.88
CA ARG A 101 -5.86 6.46 -1.38
C ARG A 101 -6.89 7.58 -1.17
N GLY A 102 -6.40 8.79 -0.94
CA GLY A 102 -7.23 9.98 -0.72
C GLY A 102 -8.04 10.42 -1.93
N LYS A 103 -9.01 11.32 -1.68
CA LYS A 103 -9.75 12.04 -2.73
C LYS A 103 -8.77 12.91 -3.54
N THR A 104 -9.17 13.24 -4.77
CA THR A 104 -8.38 14.00 -5.76
C THR A 104 -7.52 15.12 -5.15
N GLY A 105 -6.21 15.08 -5.40
CA GLY A 105 -5.27 16.16 -5.10
C GLY A 105 -4.62 16.13 -3.70
N ARG A 106 -4.94 15.15 -2.84
CA ARG A 106 -4.23 14.97 -1.55
C ARG A 106 -3.76 13.52 -1.39
N PRO A 107 -2.49 13.29 -1.02
CA PRO A 107 -2.03 11.96 -0.65
C PRO A 107 -2.67 11.54 0.67
N GLU A 108 -2.95 10.24 0.81
CA GLU A 108 -3.13 9.64 2.13
C GLU A 108 -1.73 9.44 2.73
N LEU A 109 -1.45 10.10 3.85
CA LEU A 109 -0.16 10.06 4.52
C LEU A 109 -0.23 9.15 5.74
N VAL A 110 0.53 8.06 5.71
CA VAL A 110 0.72 7.17 6.85
C VAL A 110 2.02 7.57 7.55
N LYS A 111 1.90 8.17 8.73
CA LYS A 111 3.00 8.79 9.46
C LYS A 111 3.35 8.11 10.78
N GLY A 112 4.64 8.16 11.12
CA GLY A 112 5.22 7.78 12.41
C GLY A 112 5.35 6.27 12.63
N ARG A 113 6.08 5.86 13.68
CA ARG A 113 6.14 4.46 14.18
C ARG A 113 4.79 4.00 14.74
N ARG A 114 3.79 3.92 13.87
CA ARG A 114 2.43 3.51 14.18
C ARG A 114 2.24 2.16 13.54
N LEU A 115 2.22 1.14 14.39
CA LEU A 115 1.70 -0.18 14.03
C LEU A 115 0.25 0.02 13.55
N ILE A 116 0.00 -0.06 12.24
CA ILE A 116 -1.36 -0.13 11.71
C ILE A 116 -1.78 -1.59 11.78
N VAL A 117 -2.34 -1.96 12.93
CA VAL A 117 -2.92 -3.27 13.18
C VAL A 117 -4.39 -3.28 12.79
N TRP A 118 -4.76 -4.22 11.91
CA TRP A 118 -6.09 -4.81 11.97
C TRP A 118 -6.17 -5.63 13.26
N PHE A 119 -7.30 -5.54 13.97
CA PHE A 119 -7.54 -6.20 15.26
C PHE A 119 -7.26 -7.72 15.15
N ILE A 120 -6.10 -8.17 15.64
CA ILE A 120 -5.90 -9.59 15.97
C ILE A 120 -6.43 -9.75 17.39
N LEU A 121 -7.52 -10.51 17.51
CA LEU A 121 -8.02 -10.96 18.80
C LEU A 121 -6.98 -11.96 19.35
N GLY A 122 -6.14 -11.49 20.27
CA GLY A 122 -5.24 -12.34 21.05
C GLY A 122 -3.76 -12.15 20.73
N ILE A 123 -3.16 -11.09 21.29
CA ILE A 123 -1.94 -11.17 22.12
C ILE A 123 -2.06 -10.01 23.13
N MET A 124 -2.06 -10.36 24.42
CA MET A 124 -1.74 -9.45 25.54
C MET A 124 -0.23 -9.37 25.72
#